data_AF-A0AAJ7X6E3-F1
#
_entry.id   AF-A0AAJ7X6E3-F1
#
_cell.length_a   1.000
_cell.length_b   1.000
_cell.length_c   1.000
_cell.angle_alpha   90.00
_cell.angle_beta   90.00
_cell.angle_gamma   90.00
#
_symmetry.space_group_name_H-M   'P 1'
#
loop_
_entity.id
_entity.type
_entity.pdbx_description
1 polymer ?
#
loop_
_entity_poly.entity_id
_entity_poly.type
_entity_poly.pdbx_seq_one_letter_code
_entity_poly.pdbx_strand_id
1 'polypeptide(L)'
;MAATELTTTTTTPARSEVIGEAMDCEGGDRSDSIPVQTKWYDRRDCVVLEFCVADSNRVNINYEEDKITFSCLGSDCRSFLNVIELYDKITISKSSHKRTDRTVVCIITKKTSGKSWPRLTKDKTKLSWLSVDFGNWKDWEDDSGDDLAKFNDMSDGEFPDSDDED
;
A
#
# COMPACT_ATOMS: atom_id res chain seq x y z
N MET A 1 -3.97 -60.85 31.56
CA MET A 1 -4.80 -59.71 31.12
C MET A 1 -4.51 -58.60 32.14
N ALA A 2 -3.52 -57.73 31.91
CA ALA A 2 -3.54 -56.51 31.08
C ALA A 2 -4.51 -55.46 31.66
N ALA A 3 -4.20 -54.19 31.82
CA ALA A 3 -2.94 -53.42 31.87
C ALA A 3 -3.28 -52.08 32.55
N THR A 4 -2.24 -51.40 33.01
CA THR A 4 -2.18 -50.16 33.79
C THR A 4 -2.78 -48.93 33.10
N GLU A 5 -3.15 -47.97 33.95
CA GLU A 5 -3.74 -46.64 33.76
C GLU A 5 -2.90 -45.68 32.90
N LEU A 6 -3.55 -44.71 32.22
CA LEU A 6 -2.98 -43.38 31.97
C LEU A 6 -4.09 -42.31 31.98
N THR A 7 -3.87 -41.32 32.84
CA THR A 7 -4.64 -40.08 33.01
C THR A 7 -4.35 -39.10 31.87
N THR A 8 -5.35 -38.31 31.47
CA THR A 8 -5.14 -37.10 30.66
C THR A 8 -5.87 -35.91 31.28
N THR A 9 -5.16 -34.80 31.27
CA THR A 9 -5.34 -33.60 32.09
C THR A 9 -5.70 -32.43 31.19
N THR A 10 -6.61 -31.56 31.66
CA THR A 10 -6.69 -30.10 31.45
C THR A 10 -6.86 -29.55 30.03
N THR A 11 -7.85 -28.66 29.85
CA THR A 11 -7.62 -27.21 29.62
C THR A 11 -8.92 -26.54 29.22
N THR A 12 -9.40 -25.64 30.09
CA THR A 12 -10.50 -24.70 29.90
C THR A 12 -10.18 -23.72 28.76
N PRO A 13 -11.08 -23.41 27.82
CA PRO A 13 -10.88 -22.24 26.98
C PRO A 13 -11.25 -20.96 27.74
N ALA A 14 -10.31 -20.02 27.70
CA ALA A 14 -10.38 -18.71 28.32
C ALA A 14 -11.41 -17.78 27.67
N ARG A 15 -11.77 -16.77 28.47
CA ARG A 15 -12.64 -15.63 28.20
C ARG A 15 -11.95 -14.59 27.30
N SER A 16 -12.80 -13.85 26.58
CA SER A 16 -12.63 -12.56 25.89
C SER A 16 -11.74 -12.51 24.64
N GLU A 17 -12.36 -12.14 23.52
CA GLU A 17 -12.03 -10.87 22.87
C GLU A 17 -13.21 -10.39 22.02
N VAL A 18 -13.40 -9.09 22.06
CA VAL A 18 -14.40 -8.35 21.31
C VAL A 18 -14.19 -8.60 19.82
N ILE A 19 -15.10 -9.33 19.18
CA ILE A 19 -15.20 -9.28 17.72
C ILE A 19 -15.65 -7.87 17.38
N GLY A 20 -14.71 -7.04 16.92
CA GLY A 20 -15.07 -5.82 16.22
C GLY A 20 -16.00 -6.23 15.09
N GLU A 21 -17.26 -5.78 15.16
CA GLU A 21 -18.21 -5.93 14.08
C GLU A 21 -17.52 -5.43 12.81
N ALA A 22 -17.20 -6.36 11.92
CA ALA A 22 -16.99 -6.00 10.53
C ALA A 22 -18.27 -5.27 10.15
N MET A 23 -18.16 -3.99 9.76
CA MET A 23 -19.23 -3.35 9.02
C MET A 23 -19.36 -4.17 7.73
N ASP A 24 -20.25 -5.16 7.77
CA ASP A 24 -20.75 -5.82 6.59
C ASP A 24 -21.49 -4.74 5.83
N CYS A 25 -20.80 -4.07 4.90
CA CYS A 25 -21.39 -3.15 3.94
C CYS A 25 -22.26 -4.01 2.98
N GLU A 26 -23.37 -4.55 3.46
CA GLU A 26 -24.32 -5.31 2.65
C GLU A 26 -25.22 -4.34 1.88
N GLY A 27 -25.14 -4.41 0.55
CA GLY A 27 -26.19 -3.95 -0.36
C GLY A 27 -26.10 -2.49 -0.82
N GLY A 28 -25.61 -2.29 -2.04
CA GLY A 28 -25.74 -1.02 -2.75
C GLY A 28 -25.45 -1.19 -4.23
N ASP A 29 -26.46 -0.95 -5.05
CA ASP A 29 -26.47 -0.90 -6.50
C ASP A 29 -25.19 -0.27 -7.10
N ARG A 30 -24.74 -0.81 -8.25
CA ARG A 30 -23.48 -0.53 -8.96
C ARG A 30 -22.95 0.90 -8.74
N SER A 31 -22.20 1.11 -7.67
CA SER A 31 -21.81 2.44 -7.22
C SER A 31 -20.55 2.85 -7.98
N ASP A 32 -20.64 3.92 -8.77
CA ASP A 32 -19.49 4.50 -9.47
C ASP A 32 -18.35 4.72 -8.47
N SER A 33 -17.29 3.91 -8.56
CA SER A 33 -16.12 4.05 -7.69
C SER A 33 -15.48 5.41 -7.91
N ILE A 34 -15.24 6.13 -6.83
CA ILE A 34 -14.65 7.47 -6.89
C ILE A 34 -13.12 7.39 -6.84
N PRO A 35 -12.39 8.26 -7.56
CA PRO A 35 -10.93 8.27 -7.46
C PRO A 35 -10.47 8.97 -6.17
N VAL A 36 -9.45 8.41 -5.52
CA VAL A 36 -8.74 9.05 -4.41
C VAL A 36 -7.81 10.13 -4.94
N GLN A 37 -7.60 11.20 -4.17
CA GLN A 37 -6.48 12.11 -4.41
C GLN A 37 -5.16 11.34 -4.38
N THR A 38 -4.38 11.46 -5.44
CA THR A 38 -3.10 10.79 -5.59
C THR A 38 -2.01 11.82 -5.81
N LYS A 39 -0.95 11.70 -5.02
CA LYS A 39 0.28 12.45 -5.23
C LYS A 39 1.33 11.54 -5.82
N TRP A 40 2.21 12.08 -6.65
CA TRP A 40 3.31 11.31 -7.19
C TRP A 40 4.57 12.16 -7.34
N TYR A 41 5.72 11.51 -7.32
CA TYR A 41 6.99 12.13 -7.63
C TYR A 41 7.94 11.15 -8.30
N ASP A 42 8.84 11.69 -9.12
CA ASP A 42 9.85 10.92 -9.83
C ASP A 42 11.14 10.75 -9.01
N ARG A 43 11.83 9.64 -9.26
CA ARG A 43 13.20 9.34 -8.78
C ARG A 43 14.01 8.73 -9.92
N ARG A 44 15.33 8.57 -9.72
CA ARG A 44 16.20 8.04 -10.79
C ARG A 44 15.75 6.67 -11.30
N ASP A 45 15.41 5.78 -10.37
CA ASP A 45 15.13 4.36 -10.66
C ASP A 45 13.67 3.95 -10.41
N CYS A 46 12.92 4.74 -9.65
CA CYS A 46 11.54 4.45 -9.29
C CYS A 46 10.64 5.68 -9.40
N VAL A 47 9.34 5.44 -9.31
CA VAL A 47 8.32 6.48 -9.15
C VAL A 47 7.53 6.12 -7.90
N VAL A 48 7.23 7.12 -7.09
CA VAL A 48 6.44 6.91 -5.87
C VAL A 48 5.06 7.52 -6.09
N LEU A 49 4.03 6.77 -5.70
CA LEU A 49 2.64 7.19 -5.70
C LEU A 49 2.08 7.09 -4.28
N GLU A 50 1.37 8.12 -3.85
CA GLU A 50 0.69 8.17 -2.57
C GLU A 50 -0.80 8.38 -2.78
N PHE A 51 -1.61 7.38 -2.44
CA PHE A 51 -3.06 7.45 -2.44
C PHE A 51 -3.54 7.96 -1.08
N CYS A 52 -4.12 9.17 -1.06
CA CYS A 52 -4.58 9.84 0.16
C CYS A 52 -5.94 9.32 0.64
N VAL A 53 -5.97 8.09 1.14
CA VAL A 53 -7.16 7.46 1.72
C VAL A 53 -6.88 7.03 3.17
N ALA A 54 -7.63 7.61 4.09
CA ALA A 54 -7.59 7.24 5.50
C ALA A 54 -8.43 5.99 5.77
N ASP A 55 -8.01 5.18 6.75
CA ASP A 55 -8.73 3.99 7.22
C ASP A 55 -9.11 3.03 6.08
N SER A 56 -8.22 2.90 5.08
CA SER A 56 -8.48 2.07 3.90
C SER A 56 -8.53 0.59 4.26
N ASN A 57 -9.64 -0.05 3.92
CA ASN A 57 -9.85 -1.49 4.04
C ASN A 57 -9.83 -2.17 2.66
N ARG A 58 -9.53 -3.47 2.61
CA ARG A 58 -9.49 -4.28 1.37
C ARG A 58 -8.67 -3.63 0.25
N VAL A 59 -7.50 -3.09 0.61
CA VAL A 59 -6.58 -2.49 -0.37
C VAL A 59 -6.14 -3.56 -1.36
N ASN A 60 -6.36 -3.29 -2.64
CA ASN A 60 -5.97 -4.13 -3.75
C ASN A 60 -5.25 -3.27 -4.79
N ILE A 61 -4.01 -3.65 -5.10
CA ILE A 61 -3.19 -2.95 -6.10
C ILE A 61 -2.75 -3.96 -7.15
N ASN A 62 -3.18 -3.72 -8.38
CA ASN A 62 -2.75 -4.48 -9.54
C ASN A 62 -1.66 -3.72 -10.30
N TYR A 63 -0.50 -4.35 -10.44
CA TYR A 63 0.63 -3.85 -11.21
C TYR A 63 0.67 -4.55 -12.56
N GLU A 64 0.62 -3.77 -13.64
CA GLU A 64 0.83 -4.23 -15.01
C GLU A 64 2.11 -3.60 -15.57
N GLU A 65 2.49 -3.96 -16.81
CA GLU A 65 3.73 -3.48 -17.41
C GLU A 65 3.72 -1.95 -17.58
N ASP A 66 2.58 -1.38 -17.96
CA ASP A 66 2.39 0.06 -18.24
C ASP A 66 1.11 0.62 -17.60
N LYS A 67 0.57 -0.05 -16.58
CA LYS A 67 -0.66 0.38 -15.89
C LYS A 67 -0.63 0.00 -14.42
N ILE A 68 -1.18 0.87 -13.57
CA ILE A 68 -1.45 0.56 -12.16
C ILE A 68 -2.94 0.79 -11.88
N THR A 69 -3.54 -0.17 -11.19
CA THR A 69 -4.92 -0.08 -10.72
C THR A 69 -4.95 -0.21 -9.22
N PHE A 70 -5.40 0.84 -8.55
CA PHE A 70 -5.61 0.86 -7.10
C PHE A 70 -7.10 0.81 -6.81
N SER A 71 -7.52 -0.09 -5.93
CA SER A 71 -8.88 -0.13 -5.41
C SER A 71 -8.89 -0.39 -3.91
N CYS A 72 -9.78 0.27 -3.18
CA CYS A 72 -9.98 0.03 -1.75
C CYS A 72 -11.39 0.40 -1.31
N LEU A 73 -11.73 0.05 -0.07
CA LEU A 73 -12.94 0.47 0.61
C LEU A 73 -12.57 1.49 1.70
N GLY A 74 -13.22 2.64 1.71
CA GLY A 74 -13.10 3.61 2.81
C GLY A 74 -13.84 3.17 4.07
N SER A 75 -13.59 3.88 5.17
CA SER A 75 -14.32 3.69 6.44
C SER A 75 -15.82 4.02 6.34
N ASP A 76 -16.23 4.78 5.32
CA ASP A 76 -17.61 5.14 5.03
C ASP A 76 -18.30 4.18 4.04
N CYS A 77 -17.77 2.96 3.88
CA CYS A 77 -18.20 1.97 2.89
C CYS A 77 -18.13 2.47 1.42
N ARG A 78 -17.41 3.55 1.12
CA ARG A 78 -17.23 4.01 -0.27
C ARG A 78 -16.15 3.20 -0.98
N SER A 79 -16.46 2.75 -2.19
CA SER A 79 -15.49 2.14 -3.09
C SER A 79 -14.65 3.20 -3.79
N PHE A 80 -13.34 3.05 -3.69
CA PHE A 80 -12.39 3.87 -4.40
C PHE A 80 -11.71 3.09 -5.51
N LEU A 81 -11.50 3.74 -6.67
CA LEU A 81 -10.81 3.18 -7.81
C LEU A 81 -9.98 4.24 -8.52
N ASN A 82 -8.69 3.99 -8.68
CA ASN A 82 -7.78 4.80 -9.47
C ASN A 82 -7.11 3.91 -10.50
N VAL A 83 -7.25 4.28 -11.78
CA VAL A 83 -6.56 3.62 -12.90
C VAL A 83 -5.62 4.63 -13.53
N ILE A 84 -4.34 4.27 -13.62
CA ILE A 84 -3.30 5.13 -14.18
C ILE A 84 -2.56 4.32 -15.24
N GLU A 85 -2.66 4.75 -16.51
CA GLU A 85 -1.80 4.28 -17.58
C GLU A 85 -0.46 5.02 -17.50
N LEU A 86 0.62 4.30 -17.24
CA LEU A 86 1.93 4.83 -16.92
C LEU A 86 2.64 5.36 -18.18
N TYR A 87 3.49 6.37 -17.98
CA TYR A 87 4.27 6.99 -19.04
C TYR A 87 5.21 6.02 -19.76
N ASP A 88 5.80 5.10 -19.00
CA ASP A 88 6.68 4.06 -19.51
C ASP A 88 6.51 2.77 -18.71
N LYS A 89 7.17 1.71 -19.18
CA LYS A 89 7.11 0.38 -18.61
C LYS A 89 7.77 0.31 -17.22
N ILE A 90 7.23 -0.53 -16.36
CA ILE A 90 7.73 -0.81 -15.01
C ILE A 90 8.14 -2.26 -14.82
N THR A 91 8.88 -2.51 -13.75
CA THR A 91 9.26 -3.83 -13.28
C THR A 91 8.31 -4.24 -12.15
N ILE A 92 7.28 -5.01 -12.49
CA ILE A 92 6.24 -5.50 -11.55
C ILE A 92 6.88 -6.20 -10.33
N SER A 93 7.87 -7.07 -10.55
CA SER A 93 8.53 -7.84 -9.49
C SER A 93 9.34 -7.00 -8.49
N LYS A 94 9.69 -5.76 -8.83
CA LYS A 94 10.40 -4.81 -7.96
C LYS A 94 9.48 -3.68 -7.49
N SER A 95 8.20 -3.74 -7.80
CA SER A 95 7.23 -2.74 -7.38
C SER A 95 6.54 -3.25 -6.12
N SER A 96 6.36 -2.37 -5.14
CA SER A 96 5.81 -2.72 -3.83
C SER A 96 4.91 -1.61 -3.32
N HIS A 97 4.09 -1.92 -2.32
CA HIS A 97 3.25 -0.94 -1.64
C HIS A 97 3.24 -1.17 -0.14
N LYS A 98 3.00 -0.08 0.58
CA LYS A 98 2.80 -0.07 2.02
C LYS A 98 1.51 0.68 2.32
N ARG A 99 0.66 0.03 3.10
CA ARG A 99 -0.54 0.67 3.66
C ARG A 99 -0.17 1.27 5.01
N THR A 100 -0.55 2.51 5.22
CA THR A 100 -0.56 3.17 6.53
C THR A 100 -2.02 3.48 6.91
N ASP A 101 -2.24 4.06 8.09
CA ASP A 101 -3.58 4.44 8.52
C ASP A 101 -4.14 5.64 7.73
N ARG A 102 -3.26 6.44 7.13
CA ARG A 102 -3.64 7.70 6.46
C ARG A 102 -3.54 7.65 4.94
N THR A 103 -2.62 6.85 4.42
CA THR A 103 -2.33 6.78 2.98
C THR A 103 -1.84 5.38 2.59
N VAL A 104 -1.96 5.08 1.29
CA VAL A 104 -1.33 3.91 0.68
C VAL A 104 -0.22 4.40 -0.24
N VAL A 105 1.02 4.04 0.09
CA VAL A 105 2.20 4.43 -0.70
C VAL A 105 2.62 3.26 -1.56
N CYS A 106 2.76 3.49 -2.85
CA CYS A 106 3.27 2.54 -3.84
C CYS A 106 4.60 3.04 -4.40
N ILE A 107 5.57 2.15 -4.50
CA ILE A 107 6.82 2.40 -5.19
C ILE A 107 6.86 1.50 -6.41
N ILE A 108 6.85 2.11 -7.59
CA ILE A 108 6.98 1.38 -8.86
C ILE A 108 8.40 1.56 -9.40
N THR A 109 9.06 0.45 -9.69
CA THR A 109 10.43 0.47 -10.24
C THR A 109 10.36 0.62 -11.76
N LYS A 110 11.04 1.61 -12.32
CA LYS A 110 11.07 1.83 -13.78
C LYS A 110 11.74 0.64 -14.47
N LYS A 111 11.26 0.27 -15.66
CA LYS A 111 11.94 -0.76 -16.47
C LYS A 111 13.25 -0.21 -17.06
N THR A 112 13.25 1.05 -17.44
CA THR A 112 14.43 1.78 -17.92
C THR A 112 14.88 2.77 -16.84
N SER A 113 15.94 2.40 -16.13
CA SER A 113 16.62 3.26 -15.15
C SER A 113 17.23 4.50 -15.84
N GLY A 114 17.29 5.62 -15.12
CA GLY A 114 17.92 6.86 -15.60
C GLY A 114 17.11 7.65 -16.61
N LYS A 115 15.82 7.32 -16.79
CA LYS A 115 14.90 8.08 -17.64
C LYS A 115 13.99 8.95 -16.78
N SER A 116 14.03 10.26 -16.99
CA SER A 116 13.11 11.19 -16.34
C SER A 116 11.68 11.02 -16.86
N TRP A 117 10.71 10.97 -15.95
CA TRP A 117 9.28 10.94 -16.26
C TRP A 117 8.70 12.36 -16.16
N PRO A 118 8.52 13.08 -17.29
CA PRO A 118 7.96 14.44 -17.26
C PRO A 118 6.48 14.46 -16.83
N ARG A 119 5.83 13.29 -16.85
CA ARG A 119 4.47 13.04 -16.40
C ARG A 119 4.35 11.59 -15.96
N LEU A 120 3.43 11.30 -15.04
CA LEU A 120 3.13 9.94 -14.63
C LEU A 120 2.37 9.16 -15.71
N THR A 121 1.46 9.84 -16.41
CA THR A 121 0.54 9.20 -17.35
C THR A 121 1.09 9.15 -18.77
N LYS A 122 0.75 8.10 -19.52
CA LYS A 122 1.05 8.03 -20.96
C LYS A 122 0.41 9.19 -21.72
N ASP A 123 -0.88 9.39 -21.50
CA ASP A 123 -1.66 10.45 -22.09
C ASP A 123 -1.42 11.79 -21.41
N LYS A 124 -1.61 12.88 -22.18
CA LYS A 124 -1.58 14.26 -21.67
C LYS A 124 -2.86 14.64 -20.92
N THR A 125 -3.77 13.69 -20.71
CA THR A 125 -5.03 13.89 -20.00
C THR A 125 -4.73 14.27 -18.55
N LYS A 126 -5.17 15.46 -18.16
CA LYS A 126 -5.04 15.92 -16.78
C LYS A 126 -6.11 15.23 -15.93
N LEU A 127 -5.69 14.28 -15.11
CA LEU A 127 -6.53 13.66 -14.09
C LEU A 127 -6.70 14.64 -12.92
N SER A 128 -7.93 15.06 -12.61
CA SER A 128 -8.21 16.07 -11.58
C SER A 128 -7.80 15.64 -10.17
N TRP A 129 -7.70 14.34 -9.95
CA TRP A 129 -7.30 13.71 -8.69
C TRP A 129 -5.81 13.38 -8.61
N LEU A 130 -5.04 13.56 -9.69
CA LEU A 130 -3.60 13.29 -9.71
C LEU A 130 -2.81 14.60 -9.67
N SER A 131 -1.89 14.71 -8.72
CA SER A 131 -1.05 15.89 -8.52
C SER A 131 0.41 15.51 -8.24
N VAL A 132 1.34 16.43 -8.49
CA VAL A 132 2.75 16.22 -8.17
C VAL A 132 2.97 16.49 -6.68
N ASP A 133 3.75 15.65 -6.01
CA ASP A 133 4.15 15.86 -4.63
C ASP A 133 5.33 16.83 -4.53
N PHE A 134 5.03 18.12 -4.37
CA PHE A 134 6.06 19.15 -4.20
C PHE A 134 6.86 19.01 -2.90
N GLY A 135 6.36 18.29 -1.88
CA GLY A 135 7.08 18.08 -0.62
C GLY A 135 8.24 17.11 -0.77
N ASN A 136 8.05 16.07 -1.60
CA ASN A 136 9.04 15.04 -1.86
C ASN A 136 9.77 15.21 -3.21
N TRP A 137 9.33 16.12 -4.08
CA TRP A 137 9.98 16.35 -5.37
C TRP A 137 11.41 16.87 -5.18
N LYS A 138 12.38 16.12 -5.72
CA LYS A 138 13.77 16.53 -5.89
C LYS A 138 14.17 16.47 -7.37
N ASP A 139 15.16 17.25 -7.76
CA ASP A 139 15.74 17.09 -9.09
C ASP A 139 16.44 15.73 -9.19
N TRP A 140 16.14 14.97 -10.24
CA TRP A 140 16.48 13.55 -10.37
C TRP A 140 18.00 13.33 -10.57
N GLU A 141 18.74 14.36 -10.96
CA GLU A 141 20.20 14.31 -11.09
C GLU A 141 20.91 14.27 -9.72
N ASP A 142 20.34 14.91 -8.69
CA ASP A 142 20.91 15.00 -7.33
C ASP A 142 20.40 13.91 -6.37
N ASP A 143 19.53 13.02 -6.84
CA ASP A 143 18.94 11.98 -6.02
C ASP A 143 19.91 10.81 -5.79
N SER A 144 20.22 10.52 -4.51
CA SER A 144 21.14 9.44 -4.11
C SER A 144 20.46 8.07 -3.98
N GLY A 145 19.14 7.96 -4.18
CA GLY A 145 18.39 6.69 -4.10
C GLY A 145 18.01 6.25 -2.69
N ASP A 146 18.15 7.14 -1.71
CA ASP A 146 17.96 6.88 -0.28
C ASP A 146 16.48 6.54 0.08
N ASP A 147 15.52 6.96 -0.75
CA ASP A 147 14.09 6.76 -0.48
C ASP A 147 13.66 5.29 -0.64
N LEU A 148 14.31 4.53 -1.54
CA LEU A 148 14.06 3.10 -1.66
C LEU A 148 14.59 2.34 -0.44
N ALA A 149 15.74 2.76 0.08
CA ALA A 149 16.33 2.19 1.29
C ALA A 149 15.45 2.46 2.52
N LYS A 150 14.95 3.70 2.68
CA LYS A 150 14.01 4.05 3.77
C LYS A 150 12.72 3.26 3.73
N PHE A 151 12.17 3.01 2.54
CA PHE A 151 10.96 2.21 2.41
C PHE A 151 11.17 0.76 2.86
N ASN A 152 12.35 0.20 2.57
CA ASN A 152 12.71 -1.16 2.98
C ASN A 152 13.00 -1.25 4.50
N ASP A 153 13.68 -0.25 5.06
CA ASP A 153 14.00 -0.16 6.50
C ASP A 153 12.75 -0.10 7.37
N MET A 154 11.72 0.65 6.96
CA MET A 154 10.45 0.69 7.68
C MET A 154 9.61 -0.61 7.58
N SER A 155 10.10 -1.64 6.88
CA SER A 155 9.45 -2.96 6.84
C SER A 155 10.02 -3.94 7.86
N ASP A 156 11.17 -3.64 8.49
CA ASP A 156 11.96 -4.58 9.29
C ASP A 156 12.17 -4.11 10.74
N GLY A 157 11.21 -3.34 11.27
CA GLY A 157 11.22 -2.84 12.65
C GLY A 157 10.88 -3.93 13.66
N GLU A 158 11.77 -4.90 13.83
CA GLU A 158 11.87 -5.73 15.03
C GLU A 158 12.20 -4.78 16.18
N PHE A 159 11.18 -4.36 16.93
CA PHE A 159 11.36 -3.60 18.17
C PHE A 159 12.22 -4.45 19.11
N PRO A 160 13.44 -4.04 19.48
CA PRO A 160 14.14 -4.72 20.56
C PRO A 160 13.30 -4.51 21.82
N ASP A 161 12.68 -5.58 22.30
CA ASP A 161 12.08 -5.65 23.63
C ASP A 161 13.13 -5.10 24.61
N SER A 162 12.85 -3.90 25.11
CA SER A 162 13.63 -3.35 26.21
C SER A 162 13.17 -4.08 27.45
N ASP A 163 13.83 -5.20 27.73
CA ASP A 163 13.87 -5.85 29.04
C ASP A 163 14.44 -4.85 30.06
N ASP A 164 13.58 -4.01 30.63
CA ASP A 164 13.87 -3.31 31.90
C ASP A 164 13.37 -4.20 33.04
N GLU A 165 14.27 -5.01 33.60
CA GLU A 165 14.11 -5.63 34.92
C GLU A 165 14.28 -4.58 36.03
N ASP A 166 13.32 -4.51 36.97
CA ASP A 166 13.53 -4.12 38.38
C ASP A 166 12.44 -4.74 39.28
#